data_AF-A0A6I5KVA0-F1
#
_entry.id   AF-A0A6I5KVA0-F1
#
_cell.length_a   1.000
_cell.length_b   1.000
_cell.length_c   1.000
_cell.angle_alpha   90.00
_cell.angle_beta   90.00
_cell.angle_gamma   90.00
#
_symmetry.space_group_name_H-M   'P 1'
#
loop_
_entity.id
_entity.type
_entity.pdbx_description
1 polymer ?
#
loop_
_entity_poly.entity_id
_entity_poly.type
_entity_poly.pdbx_seq_one_letter_code
_entity_poly.pdbx_strand_id
1 'polypeptide(L)'
;MKDNIDHLFERFRGEFDIEEPQSGHRERFLEKLNQANGTVSINKKRPTWWKPLSIAASVALVALLGYQAFGPTLSLKEQVVEIAPEVSKTEFYFANVIEQQVQQLKDEKTPETAQLVDDTLAQLQRLQKDYTALERDLVNGGDSKIILNAMIINFQTRIDLLKEVLSQIENIKNLKSQKDESFII
;
A
#
# COMPACT_ATOMS: atom_id res chain seq x y z
N MET A 1 46.47 81.70 -27.45
CA MET A 1 46.98 80.45 -26.84
C MET A 1 45.98 79.29 -26.97
N LYS A 2 44.99 79.41 -27.88
CA LYS A 2 44.00 78.36 -28.18
C LYS A 2 44.37 77.61 -29.47
N ASP A 3 45.22 78.22 -30.29
CA ASP A 3 45.60 77.74 -31.62
C ASP A 3 46.62 76.59 -31.59
N ASN A 4 47.28 76.33 -30.45
CA ASN A 4 48.42 75.41 -30.42
C ASN A 4 48.01 73.92 -30.45
N ILE A 5 46.85 73.57 -29.86
CA ILE A 5 46.35 72.18 -29.87
C ILE A 5 45.61 71.88 -31.18
N ASP A 6 44.79 72.82 -31.66
CA ASP A 6 44.03 72.64 -32.90
C ASP A 6 44.96 72.48 -34.11
N HIS A 7 46.06 73.25 -34.18
CA HIS A 7 47.10 73.07 -35.19
C HIS A 7 47.90 71.76 -35.02
N LEU A 8 48.06 71.26 -33.79
CA LEU A 8 48.69 69.96 -33.52
C LEU A 8 47.84 68.81 -34.09
N PHE A 9 46.53 68.83 -33.87
CA PHE A 9 45.61 67.83 -34.42
C PHE A 9 45.43 67.93 -35.94
N GLU A 10 45.52 69.14 -36.52
CA GLU A 10 45.57 69.29 -37.98
C GLU A 10 46.87 68.76 -38.59
N ARG A 11 48.02 69.01 -37.95
CA ARG A 11 49.33 68.53 -38.41
C ARG A 11 49.43 67.00 -38.43
N PHE A 12 48.86 66.33 -37.44
CA PHE A 12 48.88 64.87 -37.30
C PHE A 12 47.55 64.22 -37.73
N ARG A 13 46.70 64.96 -38.46
CA ARG A 13 45.40 64.46 -38.93
C ARG A 13 45.62 63.33 -39.92
N GLY A 14 45.25 62.10 -39.54
CA GLY A 14 45.47 60.87 -40.31
C GLY A 14 46.65 60.01 -39.82
N GLU A 15 47.43 60.47 -38.84
CA GLU A 15 48.52 59.71 -38.21
C GLU A 15 48.15 59.10 -36.84
N PHE A 16 46.90 59.26 -36.39
CA PHE A 16 46.48 58.71 -35.10
C PHE A 16 45.79 57.34 -35.22
N ASP A 17 45.16 57.05 -36.35
CA ASP A 17 44.42 55.80 -36.59
C ASP A 17 45.31 54.71 -37.22
N ILE A 18 46.53 54.57 -36.71
CA ILE A 18 47.53 53.63 -37.26
C ILE A 18 47.31 52.22 -36.70
N GLU A 19 46.83 52.11 -35.47
CA GLU A 19 46.72 50.84 -34.76
C GLU A 19 45.39 50.74 -34.01
N GLU A 20 44.74 49.59 -34.09
CA GLU A 20 43.59 49.28 -33.26
C GLU A 20 44.05 48.66 -31.93
N PRO A 21 43.35 48.95 -30.82
CA PRO A 21 43.67 48.33 -29.56
C PRO A 21 43.51 46.81 -29.66
N GLN A 22 44.41 46.07 -29.02
CA GLN A 22 44.34 44.61 -28.99
C GLN A 22 42.97 44.12 -28.55
N SER A 23 42.47 43.06 -29.18
CA SER A 23 41.16 42.46 -28.90
C SER A 23 40.93 42.27 -27.40
N GLY A 24 39.71 42.57 -26.94
CA GLY A 24 39.36 42.54 -25.52
C GLY A 24 39.76 43.79 -24.72
N HIS A 25 40.29 44.84 -25.38
CA HIS A 25 40.63 46.10 -24.71
C HIS A 25 39.44 46.73 -23.98
N ARG A 26 38.27 46.73 -24.61
CA ARG A 26 37.03 47.28 -24.01
C ARG A 26 36.68 46.56 -22.72
N GLU A 27 36.82 45.25 -22.69
CA GLU A 27 36.55 44.40 -21.53
C GLU A 27 37.56 44.67 -20.40
N ARG A 28 38.85 44.77 -20.72
CA ARG A 28 39.90 45.14 -19.74
C ARG A 28 39.69 46.56 -19.19
N PHE A 29 39.27 47.49 -20.05
CA PHE A 29 38.94 48.86 -19.64
C PHE A 29 37.74 48.88 -18.69
N LEU A 30 36.65 48.19 -19.04
CA LEU A 30 35.46 48.05 -18.19
C LEU A 30 35.79 47.38 -16.86
N GLU A 31 36.63 46.34 -16.86
CA GLU A 31 37.08 45.69 -15.64
C GLU A 31 37.85 46.65 -14.72
N LYS A 32 38.80 47.41 -15.29
CA LYS A 32 39.57 48.41 -14.53
C LYS A 32 38.70 49.55 -14.00
N LEU A 33 37.72 49.99 -14.80
CA LEU A 33 36.75 51.02 -14.41
C LEU A 33 35.86 50.55 -13.26
N ASN A 34 35.37 49.31 -13.31
CA ASN A 34 34.56 48.72 -12.25
C ASN A 34 35.38 48.50 -10.96
N GLN A 35 36.64 48.08 -11.07
CA GLN A 35 37.54 47.99 -9.92
C GLN A 35 37.79 49.37 -9.25
N ALA A 36 37.99 50.42 -10.03
CA ALA A 36 38.18 51.78 -9.51
C ALA A 36 36.91 52.35 -8.86
N ASN A 37 35.72 51.95 -9.35
CA ASN A 37 34.42 52.36 -8.82
C ASN A 37 33.88 51.44 -7.70
N GLY A 38 34.68 50.49 -7.20
CA GLY A 38 34.34 49.64 -6.07
C GLY A 38 33.25 48.59 -6.32
N THR A 39 32.86 48.34 -7.57
CA THR A 39 31.86 47.32 -7.91
C THR A 39 32.55 45.98 -8.17
N VAL A 40 32.62 45.14 -7.12
CA VAL A 40 33.19 43.79 -7.19
C VAL A 40 32.39 42.93 -8.16
N SER A 41 33.06 42.27 -9.11
CA SER A 41 32.43 41.27 -9.97
C SER A 41 31.89 40.13 -9.10
N ILE A 42 30.57 39.92 -9.12
CA ILE A 42 29.96 38.80 -8.39
C ILE A 42 30.33 37.53 -9.13
N ASN A 43 31.36 36.84 -8.64
CA ASN A 43 31.64 35.45 -9.01
C ASN A 43 30.35 34.64 -8.82
N LYS A 44 29.72 34.20 -9.92
CA LYS A 44 28.55 33.30 -9.87
C LYS A 44 28.99 32.01 -9.19
N LYS A 45 28.71 31.87 -7.88
CA LYS A 45 28.88 30.61 -7.16
C LYS A 45 28.08 29.55 -7.91
N ARG A 46 28.75 28.50 -8.40
CA ARG A 46 28.07 27.34 -9.00
C ARG A 46 27.08 26.80 -7.97
N PRO A 47 25.80 26.52 -8.34
CA PRO A 47 24.83 26.04 -7.39
C PRO A 47 25.32 24.71 -6.81
N THR A 48 25.48 24.65 -5.50
CA THR A 48 25.95 23.45 -4.81
C THR A 48 24.79 22.46 -4.70
N TRP A 49 24.53 21.72 -5.78
CA TRP A 49 23.47 20.69 -5.85
C TRP A 49 23.59 19.58 -4.79
N TRP A 50 24.73 19.51 -4.09
CA TRP A 50 24.98 18.52 -3.05
C TRP A 50 24.22 18.82 -1.75
N LYS A 51 23.90 20.09 -1.48
CA LYS A 51 23.11 20.49 -0.30
C LYS A 51 21.65 19.99 -0.37
N PRO A 52 20.88 20.21 -1.46
CA PRO A 52 19.56 19.61 -1.56
C PRO A 52 19.60 18.08 -1.68
N LEU A 53 20.65 17.50 -2.28
CA LEU A 53 20.80 16.05 -2.42
C LEU A 53 21.00 15.33 -1.08
N SER A 54 21.82 15.89 -0.19
CA SER A 54 22.03 15.33 1.16
C SER A 54 20.77 15.42 2.04
N ILE A 55 19.98 16.48 1.90
CA ILE A 55 18.68 16.62 2.55
C ILE A 55 17.68 15.59 2.00
N ALA A 56 17.62 15.42 0.67
CA ALA A 56 16.76 14.41 0.07
C ALA A 56 17.15 12.99 0.52
N ALA A 57 18.44 12.68 0.59
CA ALA A 57 18.93 11.40 1.04
C ALA A 57 18.60 11.12 2.52
N SER A 58 18.73 12.11 3.41
CA SER A 58 18.37 11.93 4.82
C SER A 58 16.86 11.76 5.01
N VAL A 59 16.04 12.52 4.28
CA VAL A 59 14.58 12.36 4.28
C VAL A 59 14.18 11.00 3.74
N ALA A 60 14.78 10.53 2.64
CA ALA A 60 14.52 9.21 2.08
C ALA A 60 14.92 8.09 3.04
N LEU A 61 16.06 8.24 3.74
CA LEU A 61 16.52 7.26 4.73
C LEU A 61 15.57 7.19 5.94
N VAL A 62 15.14 8.34 6.47
CA VAL A 62 14.14 8.38 7.55
C VAL A 62 12.80 7.81 7.09
N ALA A 63 12.38 8.10 5.86
CA ALA A 63 11.14 7.56 5.30
C ALA A 63 11.22 6.03 5.11
N LEU A 64 12.35 5.48 4.65
CA LEU A 64 12.57 4.04 4.52
C LEU A 64 12.56 3.33 5.88
N LEU A 65 13.26 3.89 6.87
CA LEU A 65 13.25 3.35 8.23
C LEU A 65 11.86 3.46 8.88
N GLY A 66 11.16 4.58 8.65
CA GLY A 66 9.79 4.78 9.09
C GLY A 66 8.83 3.78 8.45
N TYR A 67 8.96 3.52 7.15
CA TYR A 67 8.18 2.51 6.45
C TYR A 67 8.52 1.09 6.91
N GLN A 68 9.78 0.80 7.26
CA GLN A 68 10.13 -0.50 7.81
C GLN A 68 9.58 -0.71 9.23
N ALA A 69 9.59 0.33 10.07
CA ALA A 69 9.15 0.25 11.47
C ALA A 69 7.62 0.34 11.64
N PHE A 70 6.94 1.12 10.79
CA PHE A 70 5.51 1.41 10.87
C PHE A 70 4.74 1.01 9.61
N GLY A 71 5.38 0.34 8.66
CA GLY A 71 4.74 -0.16 7.46
C GLY A 71 3.69 -1.21 7.77
N PRO A 72 2.73 -1.42 6.86
CA PRO A 72 1.71 -2.43 7.04
C PRO A 72 2.38 -3.81 7.09
N THR A 73 2.16 -4.55 8.18
CA THR A 73 2.48 -5.98 8.25
C THR A 73 1.37 -6.76 7.55
N LEU A 74 1.74 -7.80 6.81
CA LEU A 74 0.77 -8.72 6.22
C LEU A 74 -0.17 -9.26 7.29
N SER A 75 -1.47 -9.22 7.03
CA SER A 75 -2.47 -9.89 7.85
C SER A 75 -2.24 -11.40 7.86
N LEU A 76 -2.79 -12.11 8.85
CA LEU A 76 -2.67 -13.56 8.95
C LEU A 76 -3.12 -14.27 7.66
N LYS A 77 -4.20 -13.78 7.04
CA LYS A 77 -4.73 -14.32 5.79
C LYS A 77 -3.78 -14.13 4.62
N GLU A 78 -3.16 -12.95 4.51
CA GLU A 78 -2.18 -12.70 3.44
C GLU A 78 -0.93 -13.57 3.59
N GLN A 79 -0.48 -13.80 4.83
CA GLN A 79 0.63 -14.72 5.13
C GLN A 79 0.28 -16.17 4.76
N VAL A 80 -0.95 -16.62 5.04
CA VAL A 80 -1.42 -17.96 4.62
C VAL A 80 -1.45 -18.10 3.09
N VAL A 81 -1.91 -17.08 2.36
CA VAL A 81 -1.95 -17.09 0.89
C VAL A 81 -0.55 -17.15 0.28
N GLU A 82 0.44 -16.50 0.90
CA GLU A 82 1.84 -16.57 0.47
C GLU A 82 2.41 -17.99 0.62
N ILE A 83 2.06 -18.70 1.69
CA ILE A 83 2.54 -20.05 1.98
C ILE A 83 1.81 -21.11 1.16
N ALA A 84 0.49 -21.01 1.04
CA ALA A 84 -0.38 -22.00 0.43
C ALA A 84 -1.43 -21.32 -0.47
N PRO A 85 -1.05 -20.88 -1.69
CA PRO A 85 -1.93 -20.10 -2.56
C PRO A 85 -3.20 -20.86 -2.97
N GLU A 86 -3.16 -22.20 -3.01
CA GLU A 86 -4.33 -23.05 -3.25
C GLU A 86 -5.42 -22.92 -2.18
N VAL A 87 -5.07 -22.57 -0.94
CA VAL A 87 -6.03 -22.33 0.15
C VAL A 87 -6.96 -21.18 -0.19
N SER A 88 -6.47 -20.15 -0.86
CA SER A 88 -7.26 -18.97 -1.22
C SER A 88 -8.51 -19.33 -2.03
N LYS A 89 -8.35 -20.21 -3.03
CA LYS A 89 -9.47 -20.64 -3.88
C LYS A 89 -10.47 -21.49 -3.12
N THR A 90 -9.96 -22.42 -2.32
CA THR A 90 -10.75 -23.34 -1.51
C THR A 90 -11.53 -22.61 -0.43
N GLU A 91 -10.88 -21.67 0.26
CA GLU A 91 -11.50 -20.81 1.28
C GLU A 91 -12.58 -19.94 0.66
N PHE A 92 -12.33 -19.28 -0.48
CA PHE A 92 -13.35 -18.48 -1.15
C PHE A 92 -14.59 -19.31 -1.50
N TYR A 93 -14.40 -20.50 -2.08
CA TYR A 93 -15.51 -21.38 -2.44
C TYR A 93 -16.32 -21.82 -1.21
N PHE A 94 -15.66 -22.38 -0.19
CA PHE A 94 -16.36 -22.92 0.97
C PHE A 94 -16.90 -21.86 1.92
N ALA A 95 -16.26 -20.70 2.04
CA ALA A 95 -16.78 -19.59 2.83
C ALA A 95 -18.16 -19.14 2.32
N ASN A 96 -18.29 -18.98 0.99
CA ASN A 96 -19.57 -18.61 0.38
C ASN A 96 -20.66 -19.66 0.62
N VAL A 97 -20.33 -20.95 0.44
CA VAL A 97 -21.30 -22.06 0.68
C VAL A 97 -21.75 -22.09 2.14
N ILE A 98 -20.81 -21.96 3.07
CA ILE A 98 -21.11 -21.98 4.50
C ILE A 98 -21.93 -20.76 4.90
N GLU A 99 -21.60 -19.57 4.39
CA GLU A 99 -22.36 -18.35 4.66
C GLU A 99 -23.82 -18.48 4.19
N GLN A 100 -24.03 -18.98 2.98
CA GLN A 100 -25.38 -19.24 2.44
C GLN A 100 -26.16 -20.21 3.33
N GLN A 101 -25.55 -21.33 3.72
CA GLN A 101 -26.20 -22.33 4.59
C GLN A 101 -26.44 -21.81 6.01
N VAL A 102 -25.54 -20.99 6.55
CA VAL A 102 -25.74 -20.32 7.84
C VAL A 102 -26.92 -19.37 7.78
N GLN A 103 -27.09 -18.65 6.67
CA GLN A 103 -28.25 -17.78 6.49
C GLN A 103 -29.54 -18.59 6.42
N GLN A 104 -29.56 -19.67 5.62
CA GLN A 104 -30.70 -20.60 5.59
C GLN A 104 -31.04 -21.12 6.98
N LEU A 105 -30.04 -21.57 7.74
CA LEU A 105 -30.24 -22.07 9.11
C LEU A 105 -30.87 -21.01 10.04
N LYS A 106 -30.48 -19.74 9.90
CA LYS A 106 -31.06 -18.64 10.69
C LYS A 106 -32.51 -18.36 10.29
N ASP A 107 -32.82 -18.42 9.00
CA ASP A 107 -34.17 -18.19 8.48
C ASP A 107 -35.14 -19.31 8.92
N GLU A 108 -34.61 -20.49 9.23
CA GLU A 108 -35.31 -21.66 9.75
C GLU A 108 -35.61 -21.59 11.28
N LYS A 109 -35.26 -20.48 11.95
CA LYS A 109 -35.45 -20.30 13.39
C LYS A 109 -36.92 -20.03 13.74
N THR A 110 -37.54 -20.98 14.44
CA THR A 110 -38.88 -20.89 15.06
C THR A 110 -38.79 -21.22 16.55
N PRO A 111 -39.85 -21.02 17.37
CA PRO A 111 -39.82 -21.41 18.78
C PRO A 111 -39.44 -22.88 19.01
N GLU A 112 -39.82 -23.77 18.10
CA GLU A 112 -39.55 -25.22 18.18
C GLU A 112 -38.11 -25.58 17.75
N THR A 113 -37.50 -24.82 16.85
CA THR A 113 -36.15 -25.08 16.31
C THR A 113 -35.08 -24.19 16.94
N ALA A 114 -35.45 -23.18 17.75
CA ALA A 114 -34.56 -22.14 18.25
C ALA A 114 -33.33 -22.69 18.98
N GLN A 115 -33.52 -23.67 19.86
CA GLN A 115 -32.41 -24.27 20.60
C GLN A 115 -31.41 -24.96 19.65
N LEU A 116 -31.91 -25.76 18.71
CA LEU A 116 -31.08 -26.47 17.74
C LEU A 116 -30.30 -25.49 16.85
N VAL A 117 -30.95 -24.42 16.39
CA VAL A 117 -30.30 -23.35 15.61
C VAL A 117 -29.20 -22.67 16.41
N ASP A 118 -29.50 -22.25 17.65
CA ASP A 118 -28.56 -21.51 18.49
C ASP A 118 -27.34 -22.36 18.89
N ASP A 119 -27.56 -23.62 19.24
CA ASP A 119 -26.49 -24.57 19.55
C ASP A 119 -25.61 -24.83 18.32
N THR A 120 -26.20 -24.92 17.13
CA THR A 120 -25.48 -25.12 15.88
C THR A 120 -24.63 -23.90 15.52
N LEU A 121 -25.17 -22.69 15.66
CA LEU A 121 -24.40 -21.46 15.45
C LEU A 121 -23.21 -21.36 16.42
N ALA A 122 -23.40 -21.76 17.68
CA ALA A 122 -22.31 -21.81 18.65
C ALA A 122 -21.22 -22.83 18.28
N GLN A 123 -21.61 -24.00 17.77
CA GLN A 123 -20.67 -25.02 17.27
C GLN A 123 -19.88 -24.53 16.05
N LEU A 124 -20.56 -23.88 15.09
CA LEU A 124 -19.92 -23.28 13.92
C LEU A 124 -18.89 -22.21 14.30
N GLN A 125 -19.17 -21.41 15.35
CA GLN A 125 -18.20 -20.46 15.88
C GLN A 125 -16.96 -21.13 16.47
N ARG A 126 -17.10 -22.29 17.12
CA ARG A 126 -15.94 -23.06 17.63
C ARG A 126 -15.11 -23.57 16.46
N LEU A 127 -15.75 -24.20 15.47
CA LEU A 127 -15.08 -24.68 14.26
C LEU A 127 -14.35 -23.55 13.51
N GLN A 128 -14.94 -22.35 13.44
CA GLN A 128 -14.27 -21.19 12.85
C GLN A 128 -13.03 -20.74 13.63
N LYS A 129 -13.07 -20.80 14.96
CA LYS A 129 -11.89 -20.50 15.80
C LYS A 129 -10.79 -21.53 15.58
N ASP A 130 -11.14 -22.80 15.45
CA ASP A 130 -10.19 -23.88 15.14
C ASP A 130 -9.54 -23.65 13.77
N TYR A 131 -10.31 -23.24 12.75
CA TYR A 131 -9.75 -22.87 11.44
C TYR A 131 -8.72 -21.73 11.56
N THR A 132 -9.02 -20.69 12.33
CA THR A 132 -8.07 -19.58 12.54
C THR A 132 -6.85 -20.00 13.37
N ALA A 133 -6.96 -21.02 14.22
CA ALA A 133 -5.80 -21.63 14.86
C ALA A 133 -4.92 -22.36 13.83
N LEU A 134 -5.52 -23.11 12.91
CA LEU A 134 -4.80 -23.77 11.80
C LEU A 134 -4.09 -22.77 10.87
N GLU A 135 -4.74 -21.65 10.53
CA GLU A 135 -4.09 -20.55 9.79
C GLU A 135 -2.81 -20.07 10.50
N ARG A 136 -2.87 -19.93 11.83
CA ARG A 136 -1.71 -19.52 12.65
C ARG A 136 -0.64 -20.58 12.70
N ASP A 137 -1.00 -21.84 12.86
CA ASP A 137 -0.04 -22.96 12.90
C ASP A 137 0.69 -23.11 11.56
N LEU A 138 -0.01 -22.87 10.44
CA LEU A 138 0.59 -22.87 9.10
C LEU A 138 1.64 -21.76 8.98
N VAL A 139 1.30 -20.54 9.41
CA VAL A 139 2.21 -19.38 9.39
C VAL A 139 3.39 -19.56 10.33
N ASN A 140 3.20 -20.22 11.47
CA ASN A 140 4.26 -20.52 12.43
C ASN A 140 5.20 -21.66 11.99
N GLY A 141 5.03 -22.21 10.78
CA GLY A 141 5.91 -23.22 10.21
C GLY A 141 5.60 -24.66 10.64
N GLY A 142 4.36 -24.96 11.03
CA GLY A 142 3.92 -26.33 11.21
C GLY A 142 3.88 -27.12 9.89
N ASP A 143 3.68 -28.45 9.96
CA ASP A 143 3.64 -29.30 8.76
C ASP A 143 2.47 -28.90 7.86
N SER A 144 2.79 -28.23 6.75
CA SER A 144 1.81 -27.68 5.83
C SER A 144 0.84 -28.74 5.32
N LYS A 145 1.29 -29.96 5.01
CA LYS A 145 0.41 -31.00 4.47
C LYS A 145 -0.63 -31.43 5.50
N ILE A 146 -0.21 -31.61 6.75
CA ILE A 146 -1.09 -31.98 7.85
C ILE A 146 -2.09 -30.86 8.13
N ILE A 147 -1.61 -29.62 8.19
CA ILE A 147 -2.44 -28.45 8.51
C ILE A 147 -3.45 -28.17 7.41
N LEU A 148 -3.04 -28.19 6.15
CA LEU A 148 -3.94 -28.02 5.00
C LEU A 148 -5.04 -29.09 4.98
N ASN A 149 -4.70 -30.34 5.27
CA ASN A 149 -5.70 -31.40 5.41
C ASN A 149 -6.67 -31.12 6.57
N ALA A 150 -6.19 -30.65 7.71
CA ALA A 150 -7.04 -30.26 8.84
C ALA A 150 -7.96 -29.07 8.49
N MET A 151 -7.49 -28.10 7.71
CA MET A 151 -8.29 -26.97 7.23
C MET A 151 -9.43 -27.46 6.32
N ILE A 152 -9.15 -28.40 5.42
CA ILE A 152 -10.17 -29.03 4.56
C ILE A 152 -11.20 -29.78 5.42
N ILE A 153 -10.76 -30.58 6.39
CA ILE A 153 -11.64 -31.32 7.29
C ILE A 153 -12.53 -30.36 8.10
N ASN A 154 -12.01 -29.21 8.54
CA ASN A 154 -12.79 -28.21 9.24
C ASN A 154 -13.94 -27.66 8.37
N PHE A 155 -13.66 -27.33 7.10
CA PHE A 155 -14.71 -26.94 6.16
C PHE A 155 -15.76 -28.02 5.97
N GLN A 156 -15.33 -29.27 5.73
CA GLN A 156 -16.24 -30.41 5.57
C GLN A 156 -17.13 -30.59 6.81
N THR A 157 -16.53 -30.55 8.00
CA THR A 157 -17.25 -30.69 9.27
C THR A 157 -18.33 -29.63 9.43
N ARG A 158 -18.05 -28.37 9.08
CA ARG A 158 -19.03 -27.27 9.15
C ARG A 158 -20.18 -27.49 8.17
N ILE A 159 -19.88 -27.91 6.94
CA ILE A 159 -20.87 -28.18 5.90
C ILE A 159 -21.75 -29.36 6.28
N ASP A 160 -21.17 -30.43 6.82
CA ASP A 160 -21.90 -31.62 7.22
C ASP A 160 -22.81 -31.34 8.42
N LEU A 161 -22.32 -30.58 9.41
CA LEU A 161 -23.13 -30.09 10.53
C LEU A 161 -24.33 -29.27 10.03
N LEU A 162 -24.10 -28.33 9.11
CA LEU A 162 -25.17 -27.49 8.55
C LEU A 162 -26.22 -28.33 7.81
N LYS A 163 -25.79 -29.27 6.97
CA LYS A 163 -26.70 -30.18 6.25
C LYS A 163 -27.52 -31.04 7.20
N GLU A 164 -26.87 -31.62 8.21
CA GLU A 164 -27.53 -32.47 9.19
C GLU A 164 -28.61 -31.69 9.94
N VAL A 165 -28.27 -30.51 10.44
CA VAL A 165 -29.19 -29.69 11.23
C VAL A 165 -30.35 -29.16 10.38
N LEU A 166 -30.09 -28.71 9.15
CA LEU A 166 -31.15 -28.29 8.23
C LEU A 166 -32.12 -29.44 7.94
N SER A 167 -31.61 -30.67 7.74
CA SER A 167 -32.46 -31.86 7.57
C SER A 167 -33.27 -32.18 8.84
N GLN A 168 -32.68 -32.05 10.03
CA GLN A 168 -33.40 -32.24 11.28
C GLN A 168 -34.54 -31.21 11.43
N ILE A 169 -34.31 -29.95 11.06
CA ILE A 169 -35.34 -28.91 11.09
C ILE A 169 -36.48 -29.22 10.11
N GLU A 170 -36.16 -29.66 8.89
CA GLU A 170 -37.17 -30.07 7.90
C GLU A 170 -38.05 -31.20 8.44
N ASN A 171 -37.45 -32.19 9.11
CA ASN A 171 -38.19 -33.27 9.77
C ASN A 171 -39.12 -32.76 10.88
N ILE A 172 -38.66 -31.81 11.71
CA ILE A 172 -39.49 -31.19 12.76
C ILE A 172 -40.70 -30.46 12.13
N LYS A 173 -40.48 -29.71 11.04
CA LYS A 173 -41.55 -29.01 10.31
C LYS A 173 -42.59 -29.99 9.75
N ASN A 174 -42.14 -31.07 9.10
CA ASN A 174 -43.02 -32.07 8.52
C ASN A 174 -43.90 -32.78 9.57
N LEU A 175 -43.32 -33.11 10.74
CA LEU A 175 -44.06 -33.72 11.85
C LEU A 175 -45.13 -32.79 12.44
N LYS A 176 -44.90 -31.46 12.44
CA LYS A 176 -45.90 -30.48 12.87
C LYS A 176 -47.06 -30.40 11.89
N SER A 177 -46.79 -30.31 10.59
CA SER A 177 -47.82 -30.27 9.54
C SER A 177 -48.77 -31.47 9.63
N GLN A 178 -48.22 -32.68 9.79
CA GLN A 178 -49.03 -33.90 9.92
C GLN A 178 -49.91 -33.91 11.18
N LYS A 179 -49.41 -33.40 12.31
CA LYS A 179 -50.20 -33.29 13.54
C LYS A 179 -51.34 -32.30 13.34
N ASP A 180 -51.06 -31.12 12.80
CA ASP A 180 -52.07 -30.08 12.60
C ASP A 180 -53.20 -30.54 11.65
N GLU A 181 -52.88 -31.32 10.60
CA GLU A 181 -53.89 -31.93 9.71
C GLU A 181 -54.75 -33.00 10.41
N SER A 182 -54.16 -33.82 11.29
CA SER A 182 -54.89 -34.87 12.02
C SER A 182 -55.88 -34.31 13.06
N PHE A 183 -55.72 -33.08 13.53
CA PHE A 183 -56.63 -32.44 14.49
C PHE A 183 -57.80 -31.68 13.81
N ILE A 184 -57.82 -31.57 12.48
CA ILE A 184 -58.87 -30.88 11.71
C ILE A 184 -59.98 -31.86 11.26
N ILE A 185 -59.89 -33.16 11.60
CA ILE A 185 -60.86 -34.20 11.23
C ILE A 185 -61.78 -34.56 12.40
#